data_AF-A0A6P4ZS50-F1
#
_entry.id   AF-A0A6P4ZS50-F1
#
_cell.length_a   1.000
_cell.length_b   1.000
_cell.length_c   1.000
_cell.angle_alpha   90.00
_cell.angle_beta   90.00
_cell.angle_gamma   90.00
#
_symmetry.space_group_name_H-M   'P 1'
#
loop_
_entity.id
_entity.type
_entity.pdbx_description
1 polymer ?
#
loop_
_entity_poly.entity_id
_entity_poly.type
_entity_poly.pdbx_seq_one_letter_code
_entity_poly.pdbx_strand_id
1 'polypeptide(L)'
;MEDQSNLTVVLRLKGGSDTVEDLSPPPKQLDEDVETTEAPDMISWEDDSNTPRAKMSCGHAITPETLTTFCESLLSAGKYVFKCPYISPSRVYCGKEWTYLEVRRLAVLTADEKKQFETKISDNYLRKGMGIQECPKCHSLCERINKKQKRVVCPLCSASDGVEFHFCWHCLHQWVGGGIEKCGNDSCGGEDPRLKILRDCKKKTIVGVANCPAVRACLKCGMLIEHEKACKHMACVCGQKFCFICLKPDLNGSYQCGSYDSPCEIADVQKTIPADN
;
A
#
# COMPACT_ATOMS: atom_id res chain seq x y z
N MET A 1 15.95 -4.83 52.54
CA MET A 1 14.58 -4.67 52.02
C MET A 1 14.72 -4.43 50.53
N GLU A 2 14.65 -5.50 49.73
CA GLU A 2 14.43 -5.41 48.30
C GLU A 2 13.40 -6.49 47.96
N ASP A 3 12.26 -6.02 47.46
CA ASP A 3 11.09 -6.81 47.11
C ASP A 3 11.39 -7.76 45.96
N GLN A 4 11.60 -9.05 46.27
CA GLN A 4 11.58 -10.10 45.25
C GLN A 4 10.14 -10.45 44.93
N SER A 5 9.57 -9.75 43.95
CA SER A 5 8.29 -10.13 43.35
C SER A 5 8.46 -11.40 42.52
N ASN A 6 8.25 -12.57 43.14
CA ASN A 6 8.11 -13.84 42.43
C ASN A 6 6.69 -13.94 41.86
N LEU A 7 6.56 -13.78 40.54
CA LEU A 7 5.29 -13.91 39.84
C LEU A 7 4.98 -15.41 39.66
N THR A 8 4.18 -15.95 40.57
CA THR A 8 3.72 -17.35 40.50
C THR A 8 2.47 -17.41 39.62
N VAL A 9 2.62 -17.88 38.39
CA VAL A 9 1.50 -18.06 37.45
C VAL A 9 0.77 -19.36 37.80
N VAL A 10 -0.40 -19.23 38.42
CA VAL A 10 -1.30 -20.38 38.68
C VAL A 10 -2.23 -20.54 37.48
N LEU A 11 -1.94 -21.55 36.65
CA LEU A 11 -2.78 -21.91 35.52
C LEU A 11 -3.98 -22.73 36.01
N ARG A 12 -5.20 -22.16 35.91
CA ARG A 12 -6.44 -22.90 36.18
C ARG A 12 -6.90 -23.56 34.89
N LEU A 13 -6.69 -24.88 34.78
CA LEU A 13 -7.23 -25.68 33.70
C LEU A 13 -8.65 -26.14 34.05
N LYS A 14 -9.58 -25.99 33.10
CA LYS A 14 -10.89 -26.64 33.18
C LYS A 14 -10.69 -28.13 32.85
N GLY A 15 -11.01 -29.00 33.81
CA GLY A 15 -11.13 -30.44 33.54
C GLY A 15 -12.48 -30.74 32.90
N GLY A 16 -12.46 -31.34 31.71
CA GLY A 16 -13.66 -31.75 30.99
C GLY A 16 -13.34 -32.11 29.54
N SER A 17 -13.71 -33.33 29.15
CA SER A 17 -13.55 -33.88 27.80
C SER A 17 -14.55 -33.24 26.86
N ASP A 18 -14.15 -32.24 26.09
CA ASP A 18 -14.87 -31.85 24.88
C ASP A 18 -13.89 -31.81 23.71
N THR A 19 -14.33 -32.43 22.64
CA THR A 19 -13.60 -32.71 21.41
C THR A 19 -12.95 -31.45 20.84
N VAL A 20 -11.75 -31.64 20.28
CA VAL A 20 -11.06 -30.67 19.43
C VAL A 20 -11.92 -30.27 18.24
N GLU A 21 -12.79 -29.27 18.42
CA GLU A 21 -13.38 -28.52 17.32
C GLU A 21 -12.43 -27.36 16.98
N ASP A 22 -11.87 -27.48 15.79
CA ASP A 22 -11.27 -26.49 14.91
C ASP A 22 -11.20 -25.04 15.45
N LEU A 23 -9.98 -24.56 15.72
CA LEU A 23 -9.67 -23.17 16.12
C LEU A 23 -9.79 -22.16 14.96
N SER A 24 -10.48 -22.51 13.87
CA SER A 24 -10.73 -21.60 12.75
C SER A 24 -11.67 -20.46 13.18
N PRO A 25 -11.38 -19.19 12.83
CA PRO A 25 -12.32 -18.10 13.04
C PRO A 25 -13.66 -18.46 12.38
N PRO A 26 -14.80 -18.07 12.97
CA PRO A 26 -16.10 -18.32 12.36
C PRO A 26 -16.14 -17.72 10.94
N PRO A 27 -16.74 -18.42 9.96
CA PRO A 27 -16.77 -17.98 8.57
C PRO A 27 -17.48 -16.62 8.45
N LYS A 28 -16.98 -15.75 7.57
CA LYS A 28 -17.53 -14.41 7.39
C LYS A 28 -18.88 -14.51 6.67
N GLN A 29 -19.95 -14.10 7.35
CA GLN A 29 -21.29 -14.12 6.79
C GLN A 29 -21.68 -12.74 6.27
N LEU A 30 -22.11 -12.69 5.00
CA LEU A 30 -22.65 -11.49 4.38
C LEU A 30 -24.05 -11.18 4.93
N ASP A 31 -24.36 -9.89 5.08
CA ASP A 31 -25.71 -9.45 5.45
C ASP A 31 -26.73 -9.84 4.36
N GLU A 32 -27.99 -10.10 4.75
CA GLU A 32 -29.07 -10.53 3.83
C GLU A 32 -29.36 -9.53 2.70
N ASP A 33 -29.00 -8.25 2.87
CA ASP A 33 -29.23 -7.17 1.92
C ASP A 33 -28.03 -6.92 0.97
N VAL A 34 -26.99 -7.75 1.05
CA VAL A 34 -25.86 -7.73 0.11
C VAL A 34 -26.26 -8.46 -1.18
N GLU A 35 -26.11 -7.79 -2.32
CA GLU A 35 -26.22 -8.47 -3.63
C GLU A 35 -25.11 -9.53 -3.75
N THR A 36 -25.52 -10.80 -3.76
CA THR A 36 -24.64 -11.93 -4.01
C THR A 36 -24.71 -12.39 -5.46
N THR A 37 -23.70 -13.12 -5.92
CA THR A 37 -23.64 -13.63 -7.28
C THR A 37 -22.92 -14.98 -7.35
N GLU A 38 -23.38 -15.83 -8.27
CA GLU A 38 -22.75 -17.11 -8.63
C GLU A 38 -21.55 -16.95 -9.56
N ALA A 39 -21.23 -15.72 -9.99
CA ALA A 39 -20.03 -15.48 -10.78
C ALA A 39 -18.77 -15.86 -9.97
N PRO A 40 -17.73 -16.39 -10.64
CA PRO A 40 -16.51 -16.84 -9.96
C PRO A 40 -15.82 -15.67 -9.26
N ASP A 41 -15.16 -15.97 -8.14
CA ASP A 41 -14.34 -15.01 -7.41
C ASP A 41 -13.29 -14.40 -8.35
N MET A 42 -13.21 -13.07 -8.37
CA MET A 42 -12.36 -12.34 -9.32
C MET A 42 -10.84 -12.53 -9.11
N ILE A 43 -10.42 -13.08 -7.97
CA ILE A 43 -9.01 -13.33 -7.62
C ILE A 43 -8.74 -14.83 -7.52
N SER A 44 -9.53 -15.57 -6.71
CA SER A 44 -9.31 -17.00 -6.49
C SER A 44 -9.86 -17.86 -7.64
N TRP A 45 -10.74 -17.30 -8.48
CA TRP A 45 -11.48 -18.00 -9.54
C TRP A 45 -12.38 -19.13 -9.04
N GLU A 46 -12.60 -19.20 -7.73
CA GLU A 46 -13.48 -20.19 -7.11
C GLU A 46 -14.94 -19.91 -7.49
N ASP A 47 -15.65 -20.95 -7.89
CA ASP A 47 -17.04 -20.92 -8.34
C ASP A 47 -18.00 -21.80 -7.50
N ASP A 48 -17.52 -22.42 -6.41
CA ASP A 48 -18.33 -23.19 -5.44
C ASP A 48 -19.63 -22.46 -5.04
N SER A 49 -20.78 -23.06 -5.35
CA SER A 49 -22.12 -22.55 -5.07
C SER A 49 -22.43 -22.44 -3.57
N ASN A 50 -21.68 -23.11 -2.71
CA ASN A 50 -21.84 -23.01 -1.25
C ASN A 50 -21.12 -21.80 -0.64
N THR A 51 -20.34 -21.05 -1.43
CA THR A 51 -19.63 -19.84 -0.97
C THR A 51 -20.17 -18.60 -1.68
N PRO A 52 -21.21 -17.94 -1.13
CA PRO A 52 -21.81 -16.79 -1.77
C PRO A 52 -20.81 -15.64 -1.89
N ARG A 53 -20.61 -15.12 -3.10
CA ARG A 53 -19.71 -13.97 -3.35
C ARG A 53 -20.49 -12.68 -3.29
N ALA A 54 -19.88 -11.68 -2.65
CA ALA A 54 -20.38 -10.32 -2.71
C ALA A 54 -20.14 -9.72 -4.09
N LYS A 55 -21.14 -9.04 -4.63
CA LYS A 55 -21.01 -8.24 -5.85
C LYS A 55 -20.54 -6.85 -5.49
N MET A 56 -19.31 -6.52 -5.85
CA MET A 56 -18.74 -5.20 -5.64
C MET A 56 -19.49 -4.16 -6.51
N SER A 57 -19.35 -2.87 -6.22
CA SER A 57 -19.97 -1.80 -7.02
C SER A 57 -19.49 -1.75 -8.47
N CYS A 58 -18.36 -2.40 -8.79
CA CYS A 58 -17.88 -2.58 -10.16
C CYS A 58 -18.59 -3.71 -10.91
N GLY A 59 -19.43 -4.50 -10.24
CA GLY A 59 -20.14 -5.65 -10.78
C GLY A 59 -19.37 -6.97 -10.70
N HIS A 60 -18.13 -6.97 -10.20
CA HIS A 60 -17.32 -8.18 -10.05
C HIS A 60 -17.55 -8.87 -8.71
N ALA A 61 -17.49 -10.20 -8.73
CA ALA A 61 -17.73 -11.06 -7.59
C ALA A 61 -16.44 -11.29 -6.79
N ILE A 62 -16.53 -11.26 -5.46
CA ILE A 62 -15.45 -11.64 -4.57
C ILE A 62 -15.99 -12.16 -3.24
N THR A 63 -15.32 -13.14 -2.67
CA THR A 63 -15.58 -13.65 -1.33
C THR A 63 -15.08 -12.66 -0.26
N PRO A 64 -15.74 -12.57 0.91
CA PRO A 64 -15.28 -11.71 2.00
C PRO A 64 -13.83 -11.97 2.42
N GLU A 65 -13.44 -13.25 2.46
CA GLU A 65 -12.10 -13.72 2.80
C GLU A 65 -11.06 -13.19 1.81
N THR A 66 -11.30 -13.43 0.51
CA THR A 66 -10.38 -13.01 -0.55
C THR A 66 -10.28 -11.49 -0.64
N LEU A 67 -11.39 -10.76 -0.42
CA LEU A 67 -11.38 -9.30 -0.35
C LEU A 67 -10.56 -8.80 0.84
N THR A 68 -10.69 -9.44 2.01
CA THR A 68 -9.92 -9.10 3.22
C THR A 68 -8.43 -9.25 2.95
N THR A 69 -7.99 -10.44 2.54
CA THR A 69 -6.58 -10.75 2.30
C THR A 69 -5.98 -9.85 1.21
N PHE A 70 -6.73 -9.59 0.13
CA PHE A 70 -6.27 -8.69 -0.91
C PHE A 70 -6.05 -7.28 -0.37
N CYS A 71 -7.02 -6.71 0.34
CA CYS A 71 -6.90 -5.37 0.92
C CYS A 71 -5.79 -5.27 1.97
N GLU A 72 -5.61 -6.29 2.81
CA GLU A 72 -4.48 -6.37 3.75
C GLU A 72 -3.13 -6.36 3.05
N SER A 73 -3.01 -7.07 1.92
CA SER A 73 -1.78 -7.08 1.13
C SER A 73 -1.47 -5.69 0.57
N LEU A 74 -2.49 -4.93 0.14
CA LEU A 74 -2.33 -3.56 -0.35
C LEU A 74 -1.87 -2.61 0.76
N LEU A 75 -2.48 -2.71 1.95
CA LEU A 75 -2.10 -1.92 3.11
C LEU A 75 -0.68 -2.25 3.59
N SER A 76 -0.32 -3.54 3.61
CA SER A 76 1.02 -3.99 4.00
C SER A 76 2.08 -3.58 2.96
N ALA A 77 1.68 -3.40 1.70
CA ALA A 77 2.51 -2.81 0.65
C ALA A 77 2.57 -1.26 0.68
N GLY A 78 2.04 -0.61 1.72
CA GLY A 78 2.09 0.85 1.87
C GLY A 78 1.08 1.62 1.01
N LYS A 79 0.07 0.95 0.46
CA LYS A 79 -1.05 1.59 -0.25
C LYS A 79 -2.17 1.92 0.75
N TYR A 80 -3.05 2.84 0.38
CA TYR A 80 -4.21 3.23 1.20
C TYR A 80 -5.47 3.43 0.35
N VAL A 81 -5.39 3.12 -0.95
CA VAL A 81 -6.47 3.19 -1.92
C VAL A 81 -6.73 1.78 -2.44
N PHE A 82 -7.99 1.34 -2.43
CA PHE A 82 -8.40 0.01 -2.87
C PHE A 82 -9.00 0.10 -4.27
N LYS A 83 -8.56 -0.79 -5.17
CA LYS A 83 -9.06 -0.84 -6.56
C LYS A 83 -9.35 -2.29 -6.95
N CYS A 84 -10.37 -2.47 -7.78
CA CYS A 84 -10.75 -3.77 -8.31
C CYS A 84 -9.62 -4.39 -9.14
N PRO A 85 -9.09 -5.58 -8.74
CA PRO A 85 -7.99 -6.24 -9.44
C PRO A 85 -8.42 -6.97 -10.72
N TYR A 86 -9.72 -7.11 -10.98
CA TYR A 86 -10.23 -7.95 -12.07
C TYR A 86 -9.72 -7.53 -13.47
N ILE A 87 -9.35 -8.53 -14.25
CA ILE A 87 -8.98 -8.39 -15.66
C ILE A 87 -9.89 -9.32 -16.46
N SER A 88 -10.64 -8.77 -17.40
CA SER A 88 -11.53 -9.57 -18.26
C SER A 88 -10.73 -10.53 -19.16
N PRO A 89 -11.38 -11.55 -19.75
CA PRO A 89 -10.76 -12.41 -20.78
C PRO A 89 -10.22 -11.62 -21.97
N SER A 90 -10.83 -10.47 -22.27
CA SER A 90 -10.37 -9.49 -23.28
C SER A 90 -9.21 -8.60 -22.82
N ARG A 91 -8.57 -8.92 -21.69
CA ARG A 91 -7.44 -8.19 -21.06
C ARG A 91 -7.77 -6.75 -20.66
N VAL A 92 -9.04 -6.45 -20.37
CA VAL A 92 -9.46 -5.14 -19.89
C VAL A 92 -9.44 -5.15 -18.37
N TYR A 93 -8.58 -4.34 -17.78
CA TYR A 93 -8.52 -4.12 -16.34
C TYR A 93 -9.72 -3.28 -15.87
N CYS A 94 -10.40 -3.73 -14.81
CA CYS A 94 -11.51 -3.02 -14.21
C CYS A 94 -11.04 -1.72 -13.54
N GLY A 95 -10.14 -1.82 -12.55
CA GLY A 95 -9.51 -0.66 -11.91
C GLY A 95 -10.41 0.24 -11.07
N LYS A 96 -11.72 -0.03 -11.00
CA LYS A 96 -12.68 0.77 -10.24
C LYS A 96 -12.22 0.88 -8.79
N GLU A 97 -12.16 2.12 -8.30
CA GLU A 97 -11.85 2.41 -6.90
C GLU A 97 -13.00 2.01 -5.99
N TRP A 98 -12.67 1.34 -4.89
CA TRP A 98 -13.61 0.95 -3.85
C TRP A 98 -13.45 1.86 -2.66
N THR A 99 -14.58 2.29 -2.09
CA THR A 99 -14.56 3.06 -0.85
C THR A 99 -14.20 2.15 0.32
N TYR A 100 -13.56 2.68 1.36
CA TYR A 100 -13.31 1.89 2.56
C TYR A 100 -14.62 1.41 3.23
N LEU A 101 -15.72 2.18 3.12
CA LEU A 101 -17.03 1.77 3.62
C LEU A 101 -17.57 0.52 2.90
N GLU A 102 -17.42 0.48 1.58
CA GLU A 102 -17.77 -0.68 0.76
C GLU A 102 -16.89 -1.89 1.11
N VAL A 103 -15.57 -1.72 1.19
CA VAL A 103 -14.64 -2.79 1.59
C VAL A 103 -14.97 -3.32 2.98
N ARG A 104 -15.17 -2.44 3.96
CA ARG A 104 -15.48 -2.81 5.34
C ARG A 104 -16.75 -3.64 5.45
N ARG A 105 -17.76 -3.31 4.65
CA ARG A 105 -19.05 -4.00 4.64
C ARG A 105 -18.94 -5.36 3.96
N LEU A 106 -18.40 -5.41 2.74
CA LEU A 106 -18.39 -6.63 1.92
C LEU A 106 -17.31 -7.63 2.33
N ALA A 107 -16.23 -7.16 2.97
CA ALA A 107 -15.21 -8.03 3.56
C ALA A 107 -15.59 -8.51 4.98
N VAL A 108 -16.76 -8.10 5.49
CA VAL A 108 -17.29 -8.44 6.83
C VAL A 108 -16.19 -8.32 7.89
N LEU A 109 -15.49 -7.18 7.91
CA LEU A 109 -14.33 -7.01 8.77
C LEU A 109 -14.75 -7.09 10.25
N THR A 110 -14.03 -7.90 11.02
CA THR A 110 -14.15 -7.96 12.48
C THR A 110 -13.74 -6.61 13.10
N ALA A 111 -14.07 -6.41 14.38
CA ALA A 111 -13.68 -5.18 15.07
C ALA A 111 -12.15 -4.97 15.08
N ASP A 112 -11.38 -6.04 15.23
CA ASP A 112 -9.92 -5.99 15.23
C ASP A 112 -9.37 -5.72 13.82
N GLU A 113 -9.90 -6.37 12.78
CA GLU A 113 -9.52 -6.09 11.39
C GLU A 113 -9.82 -4.64 11.00
N LYS A 114 -11.00 -4.11 11.38
CA LYS A 114 -11.37 -2.69 11.15
C LYS A 114 -10.33 -1.75 11.75
N LYS A 115 -9.96 -1.99 13.01
CA LYS A 115 -8.95 -1.19 13.72
C LYS A 115 -7.59 -1.28 13.01
N GLN A 116 -7.16 -2.48 12.62
CA GLN A 116 -5.90 -2.66 11.89
C GLN A 116 -5.91 -1.96 10.53
N PHE A 117 -7.01 -2.07 9.78
CA PHE A 117 -7.16 -1.40 8.48
C PHE A 117 -7.10 0.11 8.64
N GLU A 118 -7.89 0.69 9.55
CA GLU A 118 -7.94 2.13 9.78
C GLU A 118 -6.57 2.68 10.21
N THR A 119 -5.87 1.99 11.12
CA THR A 119 -4.50 2.35 11.51
C THR A 119 -3.56 2.31 10.32
N LYS A 120 -3.54 1.22 9.53
CA LYS A 120 -2.65 1.10 8.36
C LYS A 120 -2.98 2.11 7.26
N ILE A 121 -4.26 2.39 7.01
CA ILE A 121 -4.69 3.42 6.04
C ILE A 121 -4.16 4.79 6.47
N SER A 122 -4.37 5.14 7.74
CA SER A 122 -3.91 6.41 8.32
C SER A 122 -2.39 6.52 8.29
N ASP A 123 -1.67 5.48 8.71
CA ASP A 123 -0.22 5.42 8.70
C ASP A 123 0.34 5.54 7.28
N ASN A 124 -0.21 4.80 6.32
CA ASN A 124 0.25 4.86 4.93
C ASN A 124 -0.04 6.21 4.28
N TYR A 125 -1.11 6.87 4.69
CA TYR A 125 -1.44 8.24 4.28
C TYR A 125 -0.46 9.26 4.89
N LEU A 126 -0.22 9.18 6.20
CA LEU A 126 0.65 10.10 6.95
C LEU A 126 2.14 9.92 6.61
N ARG A 127 2.63 8.68 6.52
CA ARG A 127 4.01 8.35 6.10
C ARG A 127 4.35 8.95 4.75
N LYS A 128 3.39 8.95 3.82
CA LYS A 128 3.54 9.58 2.50
C LYS A 128 3.53 11.11 2.54
N GLY A 129 2.86 11.72 3.51
CA GLY A 129 2.77 13.17 3.65
C GLY A 129 3.93 13.80 4.44
N MET A 130 4.47 13.10 5.44
CA MET A 130 5.36 13.70 6.45
C MET A 130 6.81 13.23 6.38
N GLY A 131 7.14 12.23 5.55
CA GLY A 131 8.53 11.74 5.47
C GLY A 131 8.98 11.09 6.78
N ILE A 132 8.13 10.21 7.30
CA ILE A 132 8.37 9.39 8.50
C ILE A 132 8.34 7.90 8.15
N GLN A 133 9.13 7.09 8.85
CA GLN A 133 9.18 5.63 8.71
C GLN A 133 9.16 4.96 10.08
N GLU A 134 8.77 3.69 10.11
CA GLU A 134 8.74 2.91 11.33
C GLU A 134 10.07 2.22 11.59
N CYS A 135 10.51 2.29 12.85
CA CYS A 135 11.67 1.56 13.32
C CYS A 135 11.40 0.05 13.28
N PRO A 136 12.25 -0.77 12.63
CA PRO A 136 12.04 -2.21 12.55
C PRO A 136 12.25 -2.96 13.87
N LYS A 137 12.80 -2.30 14.90
CA LYS A 137 13.05 -2.90 16.22
C LYS A 137 11.92 -2.63 17.21
N CYS A 138 11.47 -1.37 17.32
CA CYS A 138 10.51 -0.96 18.35
C CYS A 138 9.19 -0.42 17.78
N HIS A 139 9.02 -0.42 16.46
CA HIS A 139 7.79 0.04 15.79
C HIS A 139 7.45 1.52 16.00
N SER A 140 8.37 2.31 16.54
CA SER A 140 8.17 3.75 16.70
C SER A 140 8.33 4.49 15.37
N LEU A 141 7.56 5.56 15.20
CA LEU A 141 7.72 6.46 14.07
C LEU A 141 9.00 7.29 14.22
N CYS A 142 9.83 7.29 13.18
CA CYS A 142 11.11 7.98 13.10
C CYS A 142 11.14 8.84 11.85
N GLU A 143 11.67 10.06 11.98
CA GLU A 143 11.92 10.96 10.87
C GLU A 143 13.39 10.94 10.45
N ARG A 144 13.66 11.28 9.19
CA ARG A 144 15.03 11.55 8.75
C ARG A 144 15.41 12.97 9.11
N ILE A 145 16.48 13.12 9.90
CA ILE A 145 17.12 14.43 10.14
C ILE A 145 17.61 15.02 8.80
N ASN A 146 18.17 14.18 7.93
CA ASN A 146 18.58 14.58 6.59
C ASN A 146 17.91 13.69 5.54
N LYS A 147 17.06 14.29 4.70
CA LYS A 147 16.32 13.57 3.64
C LYS A 147 17.21 12.88 2.61
N LYS A 148 18.45 13.36 2.43
CA LYS A 148 19.43 12.74 1.54
C LYS A 148 20.06 11.49 2.13
N GLN A 149 20.01 11.32 3.45
CA GLN A 149 20.58 10.16 4.11
C GLN A 149 19.58 9.01 4.11
N LYS A 150 20.11 7.82 3.86
CA LYS A 150 19.34 6.56 3.93
C LYS A 150 19.39 5.97 5.33
N ARG A 151 20.33 6.41 6.16
CA ARG A 151 20.48 5.97 7.54
C ARG A 151 19.57 6.80 8.43
N VAL A 152 18.74 6.13 9.21
CA VAL A 152 17.76 6.73 10.10
C VAL A 152 18.10 6.32 11.51
N VAL A 153 18.16 7.28 12.42
CA VAL A 153 18.37 7.02 13.83
C VAL A 153 17.01 6.82 14.49
N CYS A 154 16.83 5.74 15.24
CA CYS A 154 15.66 5.61 16.11
C CYS A 154 15.99 6.20 17.48
N PRO A 155 15.42 7.36 17.88
CA PRO A 155 15.76 7.98 19.15
C PRO A 155 15.38 7.12 20.36
N LEU A 156 14.31 6.32 20.26
CA LEU A 156 13.85 5.46 21.36
C LEU A 156 14.77 4.25 21.58
N CYS A 157 15.14 3.54 20.52
CA CYS A 157 16.09 2.43 20.64
C CYS A 157 17.47 2.94 21.07
N SER A 158 17.93 4.07 20.52
CA SER A 158 19.20 4.68 20.91
C SER A 158 19.25 5.04 22.39
N ALA A 159 18.14 5.55 22.96
CA ALA A 159 18.04 5.85 24.37
C ALA A 159 17.95 4.58 25.24
N SER A 160 17.19 3.57 24.82
CA SER A 160 16.96 2.34 25.59
C SER A 160 18.21 1.47 25.70
N ASP A 161 18.98 1.35 24.62
CA ASP A 161 20.14 0.45 24.58
C ASP A 161 21.46 1.16 24.97
N GLY A 162 21.44 2.49 25.10
CA GLY A 162 22.64 3.31 25.32
C GLY A 162 23.60 3.34 24.14
N VAL A 163 23.21 2.79 22.98
CA VAL A 163 23.98 2.72 21.74
C VAL A 163 23.09 3.17 20.60
N GLU A 164 23.62 3.96 19.65
CA GLU A 164 22.83 4.42 18.52
C GLU A 164 22.27 3.26 17.69
N PHE A 165 20.94 3.19 17.61
CA PHE A 165 20.25 2.27 16.71
C PHE A 165 19.96 2.95 15.38
N HIS A 166 20.48 2.35 14.32
CA HIS A 166 20.33 2.83 12.95
C HIS A 166 19.58 1.81 12.10
N PHE A 167 18.72 2.29 11.22
CA PHE A 167 18.07 1.46 10.20
C PHE A 167 18.07 2.15 8.83
N CYS A 168 17.81 1.36 7.79
CA CYS A 168 17.77 1.86 6.42
C CYS A 168 16.38 2.36 6.04
N TRP A 169 16.30 3.57 5.49
CA TRP A 169 15.08 4.21 5.02
C TRP A 169 14.36 3.43 3.92
N HIS A 170 15.09 2.72 3.06
CA HIS A 170 14.51 2.04 1.90
C HIS A 170 14.08 0.61 2.19
N CYS A 171 14.95 -0.19 2.81
CA CYS A 171 14.63 -1.58 3.10
C CYS A 171 14.00 -1.79 4.48
N LEU A 172 14.00 -0.77 5.35
CA LEU A 172 13.48 -0.85 6.72
C LEU A 172 14.09 -2.00 7.54
N HIS A 173 15.36 -2.31 7.30
CA HIS A 173 16.14 -3.26 8.13
C HIS A 173 17.21 -2.50 8.91
N GLN A 174 17.69 -3.11 10.00
CA GLN A 174 18.82 -2.58 10.76
C GLN A 174 20.00 -2.28 9.84
N TRP A 175 20.70 -1.20 10.13
CA TRP A 175 21.90 -0.80 9.40
C TRP A 175 23.07 -1.68 9.84
N VAL A 176 23.58 -2.51 8.93
CA VAL A 176 24.68 -3.45 9.21
C VAL A 176 26.00 -3.03 8.56
N GLY A 177 25.95 -2.12 7.58
CA GLY A 177 27.13 -1.61 6.88
C GLY A 177 27.93 -0.60 7.70
N GLY A 178 29.27 -0.63 7.60
CA GLY A 178 30.14 0.32 8.28
C GLY A 178 30.11 1.76 7.72
N GLY A 179 29.54 1.97 6.53
CA GLY A 179 29.45 3.28 5.87
C GLY A 179 28.12 4.01 6.10
N ILE A 180 27.97 5.20 5.51
CA ILE A 180 26.73 6.01 5.53
C ILE A 180 25.87 5.87 4.27
N GLU A 181 26.44 5.35 3.19
CA GLU A 181 25.81 5.30 1.85
C GLU A 181 25.05 4.00 1.58
N LYS A 182 25.52 2.88 2.14
CA LYS A 182 24.99 1.54 1.92
C LYS A 182 24.74 0.86 3.26
N CYS A 183 23.52 0.37 3.45
CA CYS A 183 23.14 -0.28 4.70
C CYS A 183 23.70 -1.68 4.89
N GLY A 184 24.27 -2.29 3.84
CA GLY A 184 24.90 -3.61 3.89
C GLY A 184 23.91 -4.80 3.91
N ASN A 185 22.60 -4.55 3.85
CA ASN A 185 21.60 -5.61 3.77
C ASN A 185 21.51 -6.17 2.34
N ASP A 186 21.59 -7.50 2.17
CA ASP A 186 21.58 -8.18 0.86
C ASP A 186 20.30 -7.93 0.05
N SER A 187 19.16 -7.79 0.73
CA SER A 187 17.86 -7.50 0.11
C SER A 187 17.68 -6.02 -0.28
N CYS A 188 18.62 -5.14 0.10
CA CYS A 188 18.50 -3.72 -0.15
C CYS A 188 19.15 -3.34 -1.48
N GLY A 189 18.33 -2.96 -2.46
CA GLY A 189 18.79 -2.39 -3.73
C GLY A 189 19.48 -1.02 -3.60
N GLY A 190 19.55 -0.45 -2.39
CA GLY A 190 20.23 0.81 -2.09
C GLY A 190 19.53 2.06 -2.62
N GLU A 191 18.34 1.92 -3.20
CA GLU A 191 17.51 2.99 -3.76
C GLU A 191 16.07 2.86 -3.25
N ASP A 192 15.27 3.91 -3.47
CA ASP A 192 13.86 3.88 -3.12
C ASP A 192 13.12 2.79 -3.93
N PRO A 193 12.38 1.87 -3.29
CA PRO A 193 11.65 0.82 -3.99
C PRO A 193 10.69 1.34 -5.07
N ARG A 194 10.20 2.58 -4.94
CA ARG A 194 9.35 3.23 -5.94
C ARG A 194 10.07 3.45 -7.27
N LEU A 195 11.39 3.67 -7.26
CA LEU A 195 12.18 3.83 -8.48
C LEU A 195 12.22 2.53 -9.30
N LYS A 196 12.27 1.39 -8.63
CA LYS A 196 12.16 0.09 -9.30
C LYS A 196 10.79 -0.07 -9.96
N ILE A 197 9.71 0.31 -9.27
CA ILE A 197 8.35 0.29 -9.87
C ILE A 197 8.28 1.19 -11.10
N LEU A 198 8.88 2.38 -11.05
CA LEU A 198 8.89 3.30 -12.20
C LEU A 198 9.66 2.74 -13.40
N ARG A 199 10.82 2.10 -13.17
CA ARG A 199 11.60 1.47 -14.25
C ARG A 199 10.93 0.24 -14.84
N ASP A 200 10.36 -0.60 -13.99
CA ASP A 200 9.85 -1.93 -14.38
C ASP A 200 8.38 -1.89 -14.81
N CYS A 201 7.70 -0.74 -14.69
CA CYS A 201 6.29 -0.63 -15.06
C CYS A 201 6.06 -0.91 -16.55
N LYS A 202 4.93 -1.55 -16.85
CA LYS A 202 4.48 -1.80 -18.22
C LYS A 202 4.36 -0.49 -19.01
N LYS A 203 4.64 -0.55 -20.31
CA LYS A 203 4.37 0.56 -21.22
C LYS A 203 3.00 0.40 -21.87
N LYS A 204 2.30 1.50 -22.14
CA LYS A 204 0.96 1.53 -22.76
C LYS A 204 0.82 2.72 -23.69
N THR A 205 -0.21 2.68 -24.53
CA THR A 205 -0.60 3.82 -25.35
C THR A 205 -1.47 4.78 -24.53
N ILE A 206 -1.14 6.07 -24.58
CA ILE A 206 -1.91 7.14 -23.93
C ILE A 206 -2.15 8.23 -24.98
N VAL A 207 -3.41 8.55 -25.27
CA VAL A 207 -3.76 9.64 -26.20
C VAL A 207 -3.05 9.48 -27.56
N GLY A 208 -3.10 8.27 -28.13
CA GLY A 208 -2.43 7.93 -29.40
C GLY A 208 -0.90 7.83 -29.33
N VAL A 209 -0.27 8.20 -28.22
CA VAL A 209 1.19 8.09 -28.02
C VAL A 209 1.53 6.71 -27.47
N ALA A 210 2.20 5.89 -28.28
CA ALA A 210 2.65 4.55 -27.90
C ALA A 210 3.84 4.60 -26.91
N ASN A 211 4.07 3.51 -26.18
CA ASN A 211 5.23 3.32 -25.29
C ASN A 211 5.34 4.27 -24.08
N CYS A 212 4.24 4.87 -23.64
CA CYS A 212 4.22 5.66 -22.40
C CYS A 212 4.33 4.74 -21.17
N PRO A 213 5.16 5.07 -20.16
CA PRO A 213 5.16 4.35 -18.89
C PRO A 213 3.76 4.34 -18.26
N ALA A 214 3.29 3.21 -17.75
CA ALA A 214 1.98 3.13 -17.11
C ALA A 214 1.96 3.77 -15.73
N VAL A 215 3.12 3.94 -15.09
CA VAL A 215 3.27 4.52 -13.75
C VAL A 215 4.25 5.70 -13.79
N ARG A 216 3.88 6.81 -13.14
CA ARG A 216 4.74 7.99 -12.92
C ARG A 216 4.66 8.41 -11.45
N ALA A 217 5.67 9.13 -10.97
CA ALA A 217 5.60 9.77 -9.66
C ALA A 217 5.11 11.21 -9.78
N CYS A 218 4.33 11.66 -8.80
CA CYS A 218 3.98 13.07 -8.66
C CYS A 218 5.23 13.94 -8.55
N LEU A 219 5.25 15.06 -9.29
CA LEU A 219 6.39 15.99 -9.35
C LEU A 219 6.68 16.72 -8.02
N LYS A 220 5.73 16.72 -7.08
CA LYS A 220 5.85 17.41 -5.79
C LYS A 220 6.03 16.45 -4.62
N CYS A 221 5.13 15.48 -4.46
CA CYS A 221 5.14 14.58 -3.29
C CYS A 221 5.72 13.20 -3.60
N GLY A 222 6.03 12.88 -4.85
CA GLY A 222 6.61 11.58 -5.19
C GLY A 222 5.64 10.39 -5.12
N MET A 223 4.34 10.64 -4.99
CA MET A 223 3.32 9.60 -5.03
C MET A 223 3.31 8.89 -6.38
N LEU A 224 3.38 7.56 -6.38
CA LEU A 224 3.19 6.77 -7.60
C LEU A 224 1.74 6.87 -8.06
N ILE A 225 1.57 7.21 -9.33
CA ILE A 225 0.31 7.41 -10.03
C ILE A 225 0.35 6.46 -11.22
N GLU A 226 -0.56 5.49 -11.26
CA GLU A 226 -0.79 4.67 -12.44
C GLU A 226 -1.81 5.39 -13.34
N HIS A 227 -1.45 5.59 -14.60
CA HIS A 227 -2.37 6.18 -15.57
C HIS A 227 -3.37 5.14 -16.04
N GLU A 228 -4.64 5.37 -15.72
CA GLU A 228 -5.73 4.46 -15.99
C GLU A 228 -6.30 4.69 -17.41
N LYS A 229 -7.05 5.77 -17.64
CA LYS A 229 -7.68 6.09 -18.94
C LYS A 229 -7.84 7.62 -19.15
N ALA A 230 -8.27 7.98 -20.37
CA ALA A 230 -8.68 9.31 -20.82
C ALA A 230 -7.57 10.36 -20.98
N CYS A 231 -7.40 11.18 -19.96
CA CYS A 231 -6.74 12.48 -20.03
C CYS A 231 -5.28 12.39 -19.63
N LYS A 232 -4.40 13.08 -20.35
CA LYS A 232 -2.97 13.16 -19.96
C LYS A 232 -2.71 14.12 -18.80
N HIS A 233 -3.66 14.97 -18.40
CA HIS A 233 -3.51 15.96 -17.34
C HIS A 233 -4.01 15.40 -15.99
N MET A 234 -3.09 15.26 -15.04
CA MET A 234 -3.34 14.64 -13.73
C MET A 234 -3.36 15.68 -12.62
N ALA A 235 -4.20 15.44 -11.62
CA ALA A 235 -4.19 16.15 -10.34
C ALA A 235 -3.87 15.16 -9.22
N CYS A 236 -2.75 15.38 -8.54
CA CYS A 236 -2.37 14.61 -7.36
C CYS A 236 -3.12 15.12 -6.13
N VAL A 237 -3.38 14.24 -5.16
CA VAL A 237 -3.99 14.59 -3.87
C VAL A 237 -3.22 15.64 -3.06
N CYS A 238 -1.92 15.81 -3.32
CA CYS A 238 -1.12 16.88 -2.72
C CYS A 238 -1.32 18.26 -3.38
N GLY A 239 -2.29 18.38 -4.29
CA GLY A 239 -2.61 19.58 -5.06
C GLY A 239 -1.75 19.82 -6.31
N GLN A 240 -0.72 19.01 -6.56
CA GLN A 240 0.12 19.16 -7.74
C GLN A 240 -0.62 18.70 -9.00
N LYS A 241 -0.68 19.57 -10.01
CA LYS A 241 -1.21 19.24 -11.35
C LYS A 241 -0.06 19.17 -12.37
N PHE A 242 -0.10 18.20 -13.27
CA PHE A 242 0.93 18.00 -14.29
C PHE A 242 0.47 17.07 -15.43
N CYS A 243 1.18 17.11 -16.56
CA CYS A 243 0.96 16.17 -17.65
C CYS A 243 1.68 14.83 -17.39
N PHE A 244 0.96 13.72 -17.48
CA PHE A 244 1.48 12.37 -17.25
C PHE A 244 2.48 11.89 -18.32
N ILE A 245 2.32 12.35 -19.57
CA ILE A 245 3.18 11.94 -20.68
C ILE A 245 4.52 12.69 -20.62
N CYS A 246 4.47 14.02 -20.61
CA CYS A 246 5.66 14.87 -20.72
C CYS A 246 6.17 15.41 -19.37
N LEU A 247 5.50 15.11 -18.26
CA LEU A 247 5.88 15.54 -16.90
C LEU A 247 6.00 17.06 -16.70
N LYS A 248 5.42 17.87 -17.60
CA LYS A 248 5.37 19.32 -17.42
C LYS A 248 4.31 19.69 -16.38
N PRO A 249 4.63 20.57 -15.41
CA PRO A 249 3.68 21.00 -14.40
C PRO A 249 2.61 21.93 -14.98
N ASP A 250 1.47 21.99 -14.30
CA ASP A 250 0.54 23.11 -14.45
C ASP A 250 1.14 24.36 -13.80
N LEU A 251 1.13 25.48 -14.52
CA LEU A 251 1.53 26.78 -14.02
C LEU A 251 0.31 27.70 -14.00
N ASN A 252 -0.13 28.10 -12.82
CA ASN A 252 -1.26 29.01 -12.59
C ASN A 252 -2.56 28.58 -13.31
N GLY A 253 -2.89 27.29 -13.32
CA GLY A 253 -4.10 26.75 -13.95
C GLY A 253 -3.96 26.51 -15.46
N SER A 254 -2.76 26.66 -16.01
CA SER A 254 -2.46 26.37 -17.41
C SER A 254 -1.39 25.28 -17.55
N TYR A 255 -1.73 24.21 -18.27
CA TYR A 255 -0.81 23.14 -18.61
C TYR A 255 0.19 23.59 -19.68
N GLN A 256 1.47 23.30 -19.47
CA GLN A 256 2.56 23.73 -20.35
C GLN A 256 2.76 22.78 -21.57
N CYS A 257 1.69 22.13 -21.99
CA CYS A 257 1.60 21.31 -23.19
C CYS A 257 0.22 21.49 -23.82
N GLY A 258 -0.02 20.89 -25.00
CA GLY A 258 -1.32 20.97 -25.66
C GLY A 258 -2.48 20.46 -24.79
N SER A 259 -3.70 20.48 -25.36
CA SER A 259 -4.93 20.02 -24.71
C SER A 259 -4.84 18.63 -24.05
N TYR A 260 -5.79 18.34 -23.17
CA TYR A 260 -5.85 17.11 -22.38
C TYR A 260 -5.85 15.79 -23.20
N ASP A 261 -6.17 15.87 -24.49
CA ASP A 261 -6.32 14.81 -25.47
C ASP A 261 -5.40 14.97 -26.70
N SER A 262 -4.44 15.89 -26.65
CA SER A 262 -3.42 16.00 -27.71
C SER A 262 -2.18 15.15 -27.39
N PRO A 263 -1.47 14.65 -28.40
CA PRO A 263 -0.22 13.92 -28.18
C PRO A 263 0.85 14.81 -27.54
N CYS A 264 1.79 14.19 -26.84
CA CYS A 264 2.94 14.82 -26.21
C CYS A 264 4.19 13.99 -26.46
N GLU A 265 5.35 14.64 -26.43
CA GLU A 265 6.63 13.96 -26.30
C GLU A 265 6.70 13.25 -24.94
N ILE A 266 7.12 11.98 -24.95
CA ILE A 266 7.20 11.15 -23.75
C ILE A 266 8.44 11.57 -22.97
N ALA A 267 8.25 12.00 -21.72
CA ALA A 267 9.38 12.28 -20.84
C ALA A 267 10.10 11.00 -20.42
N ASP A 268 11.38 11.10 -20.09
CA ASP A 268 12.13 9.99 -19.50
C ASP A 268 11.49 9.47 -18.21
N VAL A 269 11.70 8.18 -17.92
CA VAL A 269 11.30 7.59 -16.64
C VAL A 269 12.02 8.32 -15.50
N GLN A 270 11.27 8.68 -14.46
CA GLN A 270 11.79 9.44 -13.33
C GLN A 270 12.85 8.63 -12.58
N LYS A 271 14.03 9.23 -12.41
CA LYS A 271 15.18 8.62 -11.72
C LYS A 271 15.30 9.03 -10.25
N THR A 272 14.46 9.97 -9.81
CA THR A 272 14.43 10.50 -8.45
C THR A 272 12.99 10.71 -7.99
N ILE A 273 12.76 10.66 -6.68
CA ILE A 273 11.47 10.95 -6.07
C ILE A 273 11.57 12.26 -5.27
N PRO A 274 10.69 13.25 -5.51
CA PRO A 274 10.72 14.55 -4.82
C PRO A 274 10.66 14.49 -3.29
N ALA A 275 10.09 13.42 -2.71
CA ALA A 275 10.06 13.21 -1.27
C ALA A 275 11.44 12.90 -0.64
N ASP A 276 12.48 12.71 -1.46
CA ASP A 276 13.86 12.44 -1.03
C ASP A 276 14.79 13.66 -1.17
N ASN A 277 14.27 14.81 -1.62
CA ASN A 277 15.01 16.08 -1.70
C ASN A 277 14.72 17.02 -0.52
#